data_AF-A0A7V9VJG2-F1
#
_entry.id   AF-A0A7V9VJG2-F1
#
_cell.length_a   1.000
_cell.length_b   1.000
_cell.length_c   1.000
_cell.angle_alpha   90.00
_cell.angle_beta   90.00
_cell.angle_gamma   90.00
#
_symmetry.space_group_name_H-M   'P 1'
#
loop_
_entity.id
_entity.type
_entity.pdbx_description
1 polymer ?
#
loop_
_entity_poly.entity_id
_entity_poly.type
_entity_poly.pdbx_seq_one_letter_code
_entity_poly.pdbx_strand_id
1 'polypeptide(L)' 'MFILTDSSAPTVDQRRVSPTLIRFTVFFAGMSTVGTEISASRLVAPYFGDSTYIWANLIGITLAYLAIGYWLGGRLA' A
#
# COMPACT_ATOMS: atom_id res chain seq x y z
N MET A 1 -33.95 -30.22 -28.82
CA MET A 1 -34.69 -29.31 -27.91
C MET A 1 -34.22 -29.57 -26.47
N PHE A 2 -32.95 -29.25 -26.16
CA PHE A 2 -32.36 -29.39 -24.82
C PHE A 2 -31.07 -28.55 -24.69
N ILE A 3 -31.05 -27.31 -25.22
CA ILE A 3 -29.91 -26.37 -25.08
C ILE A 3 -30.43 -24.95 -24.79
N LEU A 4 -31.37 -24.79 -23.84
CA LEU A 4 -31.81 -23.48 -23.37
C LEU A 4 -32.22 -23.57 -21.88
N THR A 5 -31.25 -23.74 -20.98
CA THR A 5 -31.28 -23.57 -19.51
C THR A 5 -29.93 -24.12 -19.06
N ASP A 6 -28.88 -23.33 -18.87
CA ASP A 6 -28.76 -22.37 -17.77
C ASP A 6 -27.76 -21.27 -18.20
N SER A 7 -28.25 -20.06 -18.41
CA SER A 7 -27.41 -18.88 -18.68
C SER A 7 -27.74 -17.77 -17.69
N SER A 8 -27.96 -18.13 -16.41
CA SER A 8 -27.78 -17.15 -15.34
C SER A 8 -26.28 -17.02 -15.06
N ALA A 9 -25.55 -16.41 -16.00
CA ALA A 9 -24.21 -15.92 -15.69
C ALA A 9 -24.35 -14.96 -14.49
N PRO A 10 -23.57 -15.13 -13.41
CA PRO A 10 -23.61 -14.21 -12.30
C PRO A 10 -23.34 -12.80 -12.86
N THR A 11 -24.27 -11.88 -12.64
CA THR A 11 -24.07 -10.47 -12.88
C THR A 11 -22.99 -10.03 -11.90
N VAL A 12 -21.72 -10.10 -12.33
CA VAL A 12 -20.60 -9.53 -11.60
C VAL A 12 -20.95 -8.06 -11.44
N ASP A 13 -21.41 -7.69 -10.24
CA ASP A 13 -21.62 -6.30 -9.85
C ASP A 13 -20.25 -5.64 -9.90
N GLN A 14 -19.93 -5.08 -11.08
CA GLN A 14 -18.73 -4.29 -11.30
C GLN A 14 -18.94 -2.99 -10.53
N ARG A 15 -18.71 -3.05 -9.22
CA ARG A 15 -18.60 -1.88 -8.35
C ARG A 15 -17.61 -0.93 -9.00
N ARG A 16 -18.12 0.11 -9.66
CA ARG A 16 -17.30 1.15 -10.27
C ARG A 16 -16.61 1.90 -9.14
N VAL A 17 -15.41 1.46 -8.79
CA VAL A 17 -14.52 2.23 -7.95
C VAL A 17 -14.08 3.46 -8.74
N SER A 18 -14.39 4.64 -8.21
CA SER A 18 -14.03 5.90 -8.87
C SER A 18 -12.50 5.99 -9.00
N PRO A 19 -11.95 6.20 -10.21
CA PRO A 19 -10.51 6.28 -10.40
C PRO A 19 -9.89 7.44 -9.63
N THR A 20 -10.67 8.47 -9.33
CA THR A 20 -10.26 9.61 -8.50
C THR A 20 -9.99 9.19 -7.05
N LEU A 21 -10.85 8.35 -6.46
CA LEU A 21 -10.67 7.88 -5.08
C LEU A 21 -9.39 7.06 -4.92
N ILE A 22 -9.10 6.17 -5.87
CA ILE A 22 -7.87 5.36 -5.84
C ILE A 22 -6.62 6.25 -5.90
N ARG A 23 -6.63 7.27 -6.78
CA ARG A 23 -5.50 8.22 -6.90
C ARG A 23 -5.24 8.96 -5.59
N PHE A 24 -6.28 9.46 -4.92
CA PHE A 24 -6.12 10.12 -3.63
C PHE A 24 -5.62 9.17 -2.55
N THR A 25 -6.16 7.94 -2.47
CA THR A 25 -5.68 6.94 -1.50
C THR A 25 -4.19 6.64 -1.68
N VAL A 26 -3.74 6.39 -2.92
CA VAL A 26 -2.33 6.12 -3.20
C VAL A 26 -1.46 7.34 -2.90
N PHE A 27 -1.94 8.55 -3.21
CA PHE A 27 -1.24 9.79 -2.91
C PHE A 27 -1.02 9.97 -1.40
N PHE A 28 -2.08 9.84 -0.60
CA PHE A 28 -1.97 9.98 0.85
C PHE A 28 -1.16 8.85 1.48
N ALA A 29 -1.27 7.61 0.98
CA ALA A 29 -0.43 6.50 1.43
C ALA A 29 1.06 6.76 1.18
N GLY A 30 1.42 7.31 0.00
CA GLY A 30 2.79 7.72 -0.29
C GLY A 30 3.26 8.88 0.61
N MET A 31 2.42 9.90 0.75
CA MET A 31 2.71 11.07 1.59
C MET A 31 2.93 10.68 3.06
N SER A 32 2.09 9.81 3.62
CA SER A 32 2.22 9.33 4.99
C SER A 32 3.49 8.51 5.18
N THR A 33 3.85 7.68 4.19
CA THR A 33 5.06 6.85 4.25
C THR A 33 6.32 7.73 4.34
N VAL A 34 6.50 8.66 3.40
CA VAL A 34 7.64 9.57 3.40
C VAL A 34 7.61 10.50 4.62
N GLY A 35 6.43 10.99 5.02
CA GLY A 35 6.28 11.81 6.23
C GLY A 35 6.71 11.07 7.50
N THR A 36 6.36 9.79 7.61
CA THR A 36 6.79 8.92 8.72
C THR A 36 8.30 8.71 8.68
N GLU A 37 8.86 8.51 7.49
CA GLU A 37 10.30 8.31 7.29
C GLU A 37 11.13 9.49 7.82
N ILE A 38 10.76 10.71 7.42
CA ILE A 38 11.42 11.96 7.85
C ILE A 38 11.16 12.27 9.33
N SER A 39 9.99 11.91 9.86
CA SER A 39 9.70 12.07 11.29
C SER A 39 10.51 11.09 12.14
N ALA A 40 10.63 9.84 11.69
CA ALA A 40 11.41 8.81 12.35
C ALA A 40 12.90 9.18 12.40
N SER A 41 13.48 9.71 11.31
CA SER A 41 14.89 10.13 11.30
C SER A 41 15.16 11.21 12.35
N ARG A 42 14.23 12.16 12.52
CA ARG A 42 14.31 13.21 13.55
C ARG A 42 14.16 12.68 14.98
N LEU A 43 13.32 11.66 15.20
CA LEU A 43 13.16 11.03 16.51
C LEU A 43 14.40 10.22 16.92
N VAL A 44 15.07 9.62 15.94
CA VAL A 44 16.26 8.77 16.15
C VAL A 44 17.54 9.60 16.28
N ALA A 45 17.60 10.76 15.63
CA ALA A 45 18.76 11.67 15.63
C ALA A 45 19.37 11.99 17.01
N PRO A 46 18.61 12.32 18.08
CA PRO A 46 19.22 12.65 19.37
C PRO A 46 19.88 11.47 20.10
N TYR A 47 19.46 10.23 19.81
CA TYR A 47 20.00 9.04 20.49
C TYR A 47 21.08 8.33 19.70
N PHE A 48 20.98 8.33 18.36
CA PHE A 48 21.86 7.55 17.49
C PHE A 48 22.68 8.42 16.52
N GLY A 49 22.35 9.71 16.39
CA GLY A 49 22.98 10.64 15.45
C GLY A 49 22.38 10.59 14.04
N ASP A 50 22.88 11.45 13.15
CA ASP A 50 22.46 11.54 11.75
C ASP A 50 23.50 10.88 10.83
N SER A 51 23.54 9.55 10.85
CA SER A 51 24.49 8.74 10.08
C SER A 51 23.82 8.06 8.90
N THR A 52 24.54 7.91 7.79
CA THR A 52 24.10 7.18 6.59
C THR A 52 23.64 5.76 6.92
N TYR A 53 24.25 5.11 7.92
CA TYR A 53 23.84 3.77 8.36
C TYR A 53 22.43 3.75 8.95
N ILE A 54 22.06 4.77 9.73
CA ILE A 54 20.72 4.89 10.34
C ILE A 54 19.70 5.17 9.26
N TRP A 55 20.04 6.08 8.34
CA TRP A 55 19.19 6.43 7.20
C TRP A 55 18.91 5.22 6.30
N ALA A 56 19.93 4.43 5.99
CA ALA A 56 19.80 3.19 5.23
C ALA A 56 18.93 2.16 5.95
N ASN A 57 19.08 2.01 7.26
CA ASN A 57 18.29 1.07 8.04
C ASN A 57 16.81 1.48 8.09
N LEU A 58 16.54 2.78 8.21
CA LEU A 58 15.20 3.36 8.22
C LEU A 58 14.46 3.14 6.88
N ILE A 59 15.15 3.36 5.76
CA ILE A 59 14.62 3.01 4.43
C ILE A 59 14.40 1.50 4.32
N GLY A 60 15.37 0.70 4.78
CA GLY A 60 15.30 -0.76 4.75
C GLY A 60 14.05 -1.29 5.43
N ILE A 61 13.76 -0.83 6.65
CA ILE A 61 12.54 -1.23 7.37
C ILE A 61 11.28 -0.71 6.69
N THR A 62 11.30 0.50 6.12
CA THR A 62 10.13 1.09 5.43
C THR A 62 9.77 0.24 4.21
N LEU A 63 10.77 -0.10 3.39
CA LEU A 63 10.60 -0.97 2.23
C LEU A 63 10.16 -2.38 2.63
N ALA A 64 10.71 -2.94 3.71
CA ALA A 64 10.28 -4.24 4.23
C ALA A 64 8.80 -4.24 4.64
N TYR A 65 8.35 -3.22 5.36
CA TYR A 65 6.94 -3.06 5.73
C TYR A 65 6.04 -2.89 4.51
N LEU A 66 6.45 -2.10 3.52
CA LEU A 66 5.69 -1.94 2.27
C LEU A 66 5.59 -3.25 1.48
N ALA A 67 6.68 -4.01 1.38
CA ALA A 67 6.67 -5.30 0.71
C ALA A 67 5.69 -6.28 1.38
N ILE A 68 5.69 -6.34 2.72
CA ILE A 68 4.72 -7.11 3.50
C ILE A 68 3.30 -6.60 3.20
N GLY A 69 3.08 -5.28 3.25
CA GLY A 69 1.78 -4.66 2.97
C GLY A 69 1.25 -4.97 1.58
N TYR A 70 2.09 -4.92 0.54
CA TYR A 70 1.70 -5.28 -0.83
C TYR A 70 1.42 -6.76 -1.00
N TRP A 71 2.18 -7.63 -0.33
CA TRP A 71 1.93 -9.06 -0.36
C TRP A 71 0.59 -9.42 0.30
N LEU A 72 0.30 -8.85 1.47
CA LEU A 72 -1.00 -9.03 2.14
C LEU A 72 -2.14 -8.39 1.34
N GLY A 73 -1.94 -7.18 0.84
CA GLY A 73 -2.92 -6.47 0.03
C GLY A 73 -3.30 -7.22 -1.26
N GLY A 74 -2.32 -7.84 -1.92
CA GLY A 74 -2.56 -8.69 -3.10
C GLY A 74 -3.16 -10.05 -2.79
N ARG A 75 -3.07 -10.54 -1.54
CA ARG A 75 -3.68 -11.81 -1.12
C ARG A 75 -5.12 -11.64 -0.58
N LEU A 76 -5.46 -10.45 -0.10
CA LEU A 76 -6.80 -10.11 0.40
C LEU A 76 -7.75 -9.56 -0.68
N ALA A 77 -7.20 -9.08 -1.80
CA ALA A 77 -7.94 -8.63 -2.98
C ALA A 77 -8.35 -9.79 -3.88
#